data_AF-A0A3N5Y0B5-F1
#
_entry.id   AF-A0A3N5Y0B5-F1
#
_cell.length_a   1.000
_cell.length_b   1.000
_cell.length_c   1.000
_cell.angle_alpha   90.00
_cell.angle_beta   90.00
_cell.angle_gamma   90.00
#
_symmetry.space_group_name_H-M   'P 1'
#
loop_
_entity.id
_entity.type
_entity.pdbx_description
1 polymer ?
#
loop_
_entity_poly.entity_id
_entity_poly.type
_entity_poly.pdbx_seq_one_letter_code
_entity_poly.pdbx_strand_id
1 'polypeptide(L)'
;MPTWLLKPACVGRAESYQYTWYSYDNQSDKMKRLDRAYSAALESIPIPPKVRPGFLAVECRTISRDKVDWEKPVVVYLKLERTVYRVIGIEREEENGWQDLERRRQLAQGRGEQASAE
;
A
#
# COMPACT_ATOMS: atom_id res chain seq x y z
N MET A 1 -5.95 -30.26 27.97
CA MET A 1 -6.08 -29.66 26.63
C MET A 1 -5.20 -28.42 26.61
N PRO A 2 -3.98 -28.42 26.02
CA PRO A 2 -3.18 -27.20 25.98
C PRO A 2 -3.66 -26.33 24.82
N THR A 3 -4.22 -25.17 25.17
CA THR A 3 -4.59 -24.12 24.24
C THR A 3 -3.31 -23.45 23.75
N TRP A 4 -2.92 -23.70 22.52
CA TRP A 4 -1.84 -22.97 21.85
C TRP A 4 -2.35 -21.55 21.55
N LEU A 5 -2.33 -20.69 22.57
CA LEU A 5 -2.43 -19.24 22.38
C LEU A 5 -1.19 -18.84 21.59
N LEU A 6 -1.35 -18.67 20.27
CA LEU A 6 -0.42 -17.92 19.45
C LEU A 6 -0.29 -16.56 20.13
N LYS A 7 0.81 -16.36 20.87
CA LYS A 7 1.15 -15.03 21.38
C LYS A 7 1.22 -14.15 20.13
N PRO A 8 0.42 -13.07 20.02
CA PRO A 8 0.69 -12.09 18.99
C PRO A 8 2.14 -11.70 19.20
N ALA A 9 2.97 -11.88 18.16
CA ALA A 9 4.34 -11.40 18.21
C ALA A 9 4.26 -9.96 18.72
N CYS A 10 5.02 -9.62 19.76
CA CYS A 10 5.00 -8.31 20.38
C CYS A 10 5.66 -7.29 19.44
N VAL A 11 5.09 -7.14 18.24
CA VAL A 11 5.31 -5.99 17.38
C VAL A 11 4.60 -4.87 18.14
N GLY A 12 5.39 -3.97 18.74
CA GLY A 12 4.90 -2.81 19.49
C GLY A 12 3.70 -2.12 18.82
N ARG A 13 2.90 -1.43 19.64
CA ARG A 13 1.63 -0.86 19.20
C ARG A 13 1.90 0.28 18.20
N ALA A 14 1.49 0.10 16.95
CA ALA A 14 1.43 1.20 16.00
C ALA A 14 0.47 2.28 16.52
N GLU A 15 0.84 3.55 16.38
CA GLU A 15 -0.05 4.66 16.77
C GLU A 15 -1.16 4.83 15.72
N SER A 16 -0.78 4.72 14.45
CA SER A 16 -1.71 4.67 13.33
C SER A 16 -1.03 4.06 12.10
N TYR A 17 -1.83 3.77 11.08
CA TYR A 17 -1.38 3.36 9.76
C TYR A 17 -1.84 4.40 8.76
N GLN A 18 -0.99 4.74 7.80
CA GLN A 18 -1.40 5.47 6.62
C GLN A 18 -1.49 4.51 5.44
N TYR A 19 -2.55 4.60 4.64
CA TYR A 19 -2.70 3.76 3.47
C TYR A 19 -3.30 4.51 2.27
N THR A 20 -2.93 4.07 1.07
CA THR A 20 -3.45 4.61 -0.18
C THR A 20 -3.81 3.46 -1.11
N TRP A 21 -4.98 3.58 -1.77
CA TRP A 21 -5.47 2.58 -2.71
C TRP A 21 -5.11 2.91 -4.16
N TYR A 22 -4.75 1.88 -4.91
CA TYR A 22 -4.39 1.93 -6.33
C TYR A 22 -5.13 0.84 -7.11
N SER A 23 -5.49 1.12 -8.36
CA SER A 23 -5.80 0.07 -9.33
C SER A 23 -4.47 -0.39 -9.91
N TYR A 24 -4.31 -1.71 -9.98
CA TYR A 24 -3.11 -2.33 -10.50
C TYR A 24 -3.40 -2.95 -11.87
N ASP A 25 -2.51 -2.70 -12.83
CA ASP A 25 -2.51 -3.35 -14.13
C ASP A 25 -1.37 -4.37 -14.16
N ASN A 26 -1.72 -5.65 -14.13
CA ASN A 26 -0.75 -6.74 -14.02
C ASN A 26 -0.02 -7.06 -15.34
N GLN A 27 -0.40 -6.45 -16.47
CA GLN A 27 0.29 -6.64 -17.75
C GLN A 27 1.40 -5.60 -17.93
N SER A 28 1.15 -4.37 -17.49
CA SER A 28 2.06 -3.24 -17.63
C SER A 28 2.82 -2.90 -16.34
N ASP A 29 2.50 -3.60 -15.24
CA ASP A 29 3.03 -3.35 -13.90
C ASP A 29 2.84 -1.90 -13.43
N LYS A 30 1.71 -1.31 -13.80
CA LYS A 30 1.39 0.10 -13.50
C LYS A 30 0.35 0.20 -12.39
N MET A 31 0.59 1.14 -11.49
CA MET A 31 -0.38 1.56 -10.48
C MET A 31 -0.99 2.90 -10.84
N LYS A 32 -2.32 3.00 -10.72
CA LYS A 32 -3.03 4.28 -10.80
C LYS A 32 -3.74 4.51 -9.48
N ARG A 33 -3.44 5.64 -8.84
CA ARG A 33 -4.05 6.02 -7.56
C ARG A 33 -5.57 6.16 -7.72
N LEU A 34 -6.31 5.47 -6.87
CA LEU A 34 -7.79 5.49 -6.89
C LEU A 34 -8.35 6.61 -6.03
N ASP A 35 -7.72 6.87 -4.88
CA ASP A 35 -8.21 7.84 -3.91
C ASP A 35 -7.05 8.52 -3.16
N ARG A 36 -7.37 9.46 -2.28
CA ARG A 36 -6.41 10.08 -1.38
C ARG A 36 -5.87 9.07 -0.35
N ALA A 37 -4.80 9.45 0.33
CA ALA A 37 -4.30 8.69 1.47
C ALA A 37 -5.28 8.81 2.66
N TYR A 38 -5.39 7.73 3.43
CA TYR A 38 -6.20 7.65 4.65
C TYR A 38 -5.31 7.29 5.84
N SER A 39 -5.77 7.65 7.04
CA SER A 39 -5.16 7.21 8.29
C SER A 39 -6.15 6.36 9.07
N ALA A 40 -5.71 5.21 9.57
CA ALA A 40 -6.50 4.35 10.45
C ALA A 40 -5.71 3.99 11.70
N ALA A 41 -6.37 4.07 12.86
CA ALA A 41 -5.85 3.50 14.11
C ALA A 41 -6.23 2.02 14.29
N LEU A 42 -7.01 1.48 13.35
CA LEU A 42 -7.48 0.10 13.34
C LEU A 42 -6.51 -0.78 12.55
N GLU A 43 -6.34 -2.03 12.99
CA GLU A 43 -5.51 -3.06 12.33
C GLU A 43 -6.18 -3.64 11.06
N SER A 44 -7.23 -2.98 10.56
CA SER A 44 -7.99 -3.41 9.39
C SER A 44 -8.16 -2.24 8.41
N ILE A 45 -7.83 -2.46 7.14
CA ILE A 45 -8.02 -1.48 6.07
C ILE A 45 -9.28 -1.86 5.27
N PRO A 46 -10.31 -1.00 5.20
CA PRO A 46 -11.51 -1.30 4.43
C PRO A 46 -11.22 -1.27 2.93
N ILE A 47 -11.79 -2.24 2.20
CA ILE A 47 -11.71 -2.31 0.73
C ILE A 47 -12.58 -1.20 0.13
N PRO A 48 -12.10 -0.43 -0.87
CA PRO A 48 -12.86 0.65 -1.48
C PRO A 48 -14.10 0.10 -2.20
N PRO A 49 -15.33 0.51 -1.83
CA PRO A 49 -16.55 -0.09 -2.37
C PRO A 49 -16.85 0.33 -3.82
N LYS A 50 -16.30 1.46 -4.27
CA LYS A 50 -16.65 2.13 -5.54
C LYS A 50 -15.81 1.69 -6.73
N VAL A 51 -14.67 1.03 -6.51
CA VAL A 51 -13.75 0.62 -7.58
C VAL A 51 -13.54 -0.89 -7.47
N ARG A 52 -14.07 -1.65 -8.43
CA ARG A 52 -13.89 -3.11 -8.52
C ARG A 52 -12.99 -3.49 -9.70
N PRO A 53 -11.74 -2.99 -9.80
CA PRO A 53 -10.82 -3.49 -10.79
C PRO A 53 -10.50 -4.96 -10.47
N GLY A 54 -10.16 -5.74 -11.50
CA GLY A 54 -9.73 -7.13 -11.33
C GLY A 54 -8.52 -7.26 -10.40
N PHE A 55 -7.70 -6.21 -10.31
CA PHE A 55 -6.55 -6.14 -9.42
C PHE A 55 -6.47 -4.77 -8.70
N LEU A 56 -6.14 -4.82 -7.42
CA LEU A 56 -5.91 -3.68 -6.55
C LEU A 56 -4.51 -3.77 -5.95
N ALA A 57 -3.97 -2.62 -5.59
CA ALA A 57 -2.83 -2.53 -4.69
C ALA A 57 -3.16 -1.55 -3.56
N VAL A 58 -2.69 -1.86 -2.36
CA VAL A 58 -2.71 -0.94 -1.23
C VAL A 58 -1.29 -0.74 -0.75
N GLU A 59 -0.84 0.51 -0.76
CA GLU A 59 0.38 0.91 -0.08
C GLU A 59 0.00 1.28 1.34
N CYS A 60 0.66 0.68 2.32
CA CYS A 60 0.47 1.01 3.73
C CYS A 60 1.82 1.24 4.43
N ARG A 61 1.85 2.17 5.37
CA ARG A 61 2.99 2.42 6.24
C ARG A 61 2.54 2.60 7.67
N THR A 62 3.39 2.20 8.59
CA THR A 62 3.13 2.38 10.02
C THR A 62 3.60 3.75 10.44
N ILE A 63 2.74 4.49 11.13
CA ILE A 63 3.11 5.74 11.77
C ILE A 63 3.37 5.43 13.24
N SER A 64 4.63 5.60 13.65
CA SER A 64 5.06 5.42 15.03
C SER A 64 6.16 6.43 15.36
N ARG A 65 5.93 7.25 16.38
CA ARG A 65 6.94 8.18 16.91
C ARG A 65 8.20 7.48 17.42
N ASP A 66 8.05 6.29 17.97
CA ASP A 66 9.14 5.57 18.64
C ASP A 66 9.92 4.62 17.71
N LYS A 67 9.39 4.37 16.50
CA LYS A 67 9.91 3.38 15.54
C LYS A 67 9.90 3.94 14.13
N VAL A 68 10.82 4.86 13.85
CA VAL A 68 10.99 5.51 12.53
C VAL A 68 11.17 4.49 11.39
N ASP A 69 11.88 3.38 11.65
CA ASP A 69 12.08 2.32 10.65
C ASP A 69 10.79 1.62 10.20
N TRP A 70 9.69 1.79 10.94
CA TRP A 70 8.39 1.21 10.61
C TRP A 70 7.59 2.06 9.62
N GLU A 71 8.06 3.27 9.30
CA GLU A 71 7.46 4.13 8.29
C GLU A 71 7.73 3.64 6.85
N LYS A 72 8.60 2.62 6.69
CA LYS A 72 8.86 2.00 5.37
C LYS A 72 7.54 1.47 4.78
N PRO A 73 7.18 1.86 3.54
CA PRO A 73 5.94 1.43 2.93
C PRO A 73 5.98 -0.05 2.56
N VAL A 74 4.81 -0.68 2.67
CA VAL A 74 4.54 -2.05 2.23
C VAL A 74 3.43 -1.97 1.20
N VAL A 75 3.64 -2.59 0.04
CA VAL A 75 2.62 -2.67 -1.01
C VAL A 75 2.03 -4.08 -1.00
N VAL A 76 0.71 -4.16 -0.86
CA VAL A 76 -0.04 -5.42 -0.87
C VAL A 76 -0.89 -5.47 -2.13
N TYR A 77 -0.71 -6.53 -2.91
CA TYR A 77 -1.42 -6.76 -4.17
C TYR A 77 -2.58 -7.70 -3.95
N LEU A 78 -3.73 -7.34 -4.50
CA LEU A 78 -5.01 -8.01 -4.31
C LEU A 78 -5.63 -8.32 -5.67
N LYS A 79 -6.15 -9.54 -5.83
CA LYS A 79 -6.91 -9.96 -7.01
C LYS A 79 -8.35 -10.24 -6.63
N LEU A 80 -9.29 -9.75 -7.43
CA LEU A 80 -10.69 -10.08 -7.27
C LEU A 80 -10.94 -11.50 -7.81
N GLU A 81 -11.32 -12.42 -6.92
CA GLU A 81 -11.75 -13.77 -7.27
C GLU A 81 -13.24 -13.94 -6.96
N ARG A 82 -14.06 -14.07 -8.01
CA ARG A 82 -15.52 -14.10 -7.93
C ARG A 82 -16.07 -12.83 -7.26
N THR A 83 -16.14 -12.79 -5.94
CA THR A 83 -16.72 -11.72 -5.12
C THR A 83 -15.83 -11.27 -3.97
N VAL A 84 -14.64 -11.88 -3.81
CA VAL A 84 -13.72 -11.62 -2.70
C VAL A 84 -12.32 -11.30 -3.22
N TYR A 85 -11.66 -10.32 -2.60
CA TYR A 85 -10.27 -10.03 -2.90
C TYR A 85 -9.36 -11.00 -2.15
N ARG A 86 -8.39 -11.59 -2.86
CA ARG A 86 -7.31 -12.37 -2.27
C ARG A 86 -5.98 -11.65 -2.41
N VAL A 87 -5.14 -11.75 -1.39
CA VAL A 87 -3.75 -11.30 -1.47
C VAL A 87 -3.01 -12.22 -2.43
N ILE A 88 -2.34 -11.63 -3.42
CA ILE A 88 -1.55 -12.34 -4.43
C ILE A 88 -0.06 -11.97 -4.38
N GLY A 89 0.31 -10.93 -3.64
CA GLY A 89 1.68 -10.49 -3.50
C GLY A 89 1.84 -9.46 -2.39
N ILE A 90 3.04 -9.41 -1.81
CA ILE A 90 3.44 -8.40 -0.83
C ILE A 90 4.85 -7.97 -1.21
N GLU A 91 5.02 -6.68 -1.46
CA GLU A 91 6.31 -6.06 -1.69
C GLU A 91 6.66 -5.19 -0.50
N ARG A 92 7.91 -5.33 -0.06
CA ARG A 92 8.51 -4.52 0.99
C ARG A 92 9.72 -3.85 0.38
N GLU A 93 9.85 -2.54 0.57
CA GLU A 93 11.07 -1.86 0.17
C GLU A 93 12.23 -2.32 1.06
N GLU A 94 13.27 -2.88 0.43
CA GLU A 94 14.55 -3.11 1.11
C GLU A 94 15.28 -1.77 1.30
N GLU A 95 16.17 -1.71 2.29
CA GLU A 95 16.82 -0.50 2.81
C GLU A 95 17.52 0.39 1.76
N ASN A 96 17.87 -0.15 0.59
CA ASN A 96 18.51 0.58 -0.51
C ASN A 96 17.53 1.18 -1.55
N GLY A 97 16.20 1.05 -1.38
CA GLY A 97 15.17 1.37 -2.37
C GLY A 97 14.69 2.84 -2.44
N TRP A 98 14.97 3.66 -1.41
CA TRP A 98 14.40 5.01 -1.26
C TRP A 98 14.68 5.97 -2.43
N GLN A 99 15.76 5.76 -3.19
CA GLN A 99 16.08 6.59 -4.35
C GLN A 99 15.21 6.25 -5.57
N ASP A 100 14.70 5.01 -5.69
CA ASP A 100 13.96 4.56 -6.88
C ASP A 100 12.47 4.95 -6.81
N LEU A 101 11.86 4.91 -5.62
CA LEU A 101 10.45 5.27 -5.44
C LEU A 101 10.22 6.78 -5.53
N GLU A 102 11.12 7.59 -4.96
CA GLU A 102 11.13 9.05 -5.11
C GLU A 102 11.30 9.44 -6.59
N ARG A 103 12.20 8.76 -7.31
CA ARG A 103 12.41 8.96 -8.76
C ARG A 103 11.17 8.57 -9.57
N ARG A 104 10.50 7.47 -9.25
CA ARG A 104 9.22 7.07 -9.88
C ARG A 104 8.10 8.06 -9.59
N ARG A 105 8.03 8.60 -8.38
CA ARG A 105 7.07 9.64 -7.98
C ARG A 105 7.31 10.95 -8.72
N GLN A 106 8.56 11.38 -8.87
CA GLN A 106 8.93 12.55 -9.68
C GLN A 106 8.61 12.35 -11.16
N LEU A 107 8.85 11.15 -11.71
CA LEU A 107 8.49 10.82 -13.10
C LEU A 107 6.97 10.81 -13.34
N ALA A 108 6.20 10.38 -12.35
CA ALA A 108 4.73 10.42 -12.42
C ALA A 108 4.16 11.84 -12.29
N GLN A 109 4.84 12.74 -11.56
CA GLN A 109 4.46 14.14 -11.44
C GLN A 109 4.94 15.02 -12.61
N GLY A 110 6.09 14.71 -13.22
CA GLY A 110 6.70 15.48 -14.31
C GLY A 110 6.04 15.31 -15.69
N ARG A 111 5.18 14.30 -15.90
CA ARG A 111 4.46 14.10 -17.17
C ARG A 111 3.18 14.93 -17.32
N GLY A 112 2.84 15.75 -16.34
CA GLY A 112 1.66 16.63 -16.38
C GLY A 112 1.89 18.01 -17.04
N GLU A 113 3.14 18.40 -17.32
CA GLU A 113 3.47 19.81 -17.58
C GLU A 113 4.12 20.10 -18.95
N GLN A 114 3.99 19.19 -19.93
CA GLN A 114 4.46 19.42 -21.31
C GLN A 114 3.39 19.19 -22.39
N ALA A 115 2.11 19.36 -22.06
CA ALA A 115 1.03 19.41 -23.05
C ALA A 115 0.28 20.74 -22.97
N SER A 116 1.01 21.86 -23.00
CA SER A 116 0.46 23.17 -23.32
C SER A 116 1.60 24.17 -23.60
N ALA A 117 2.20 24.08 -24.78
CA ALA A 117 2.83 25.21 -25.45
C ALA A 117 3.14 24.80 -26.89
N GLU A 118 2.33 25.37 -27.79
CA GLU A 118 2.54 25.60 -29.24
C GLU A 118 2.48 24.42 -30.21
#